data_AF-A0A7S1C7F7-F1
#
_entry.id   AF-A0A7S1C7F7-F1
#
_cell.length_a   1.000
_cell.length_b   1.000
_cell.length_c   1.000
_cell.angle_alpha   90.00
_cell.angle_beta   90.00
_cell.angle_gamma   90.00
#
_symmetry.space_group_name_H-M   'P 1'
#
loop_
_entity.id
_entity.type
_entity.pdbx_description
1 polymer ?
#
loop_
_entity_poly.entity_id
_entity_poly.type
_entity_poly.pdbx_seq_one_letter_code
_entity_poly.pdbx_strand_id
1 'polypeptide(L)'
;GTPHHFRLNAPSSMAHTSYTILLILAALCALGSVRATTAPGAAVAVTADTEATITYTDGAQLVITVDADADVTLSAVASASGTLPTGCTALDFGVSVGYSLAVSAGTVTSAVLTTPALTSAASGTLTGGVTATALRYDATATAYTQVDNTFNGDDTYTLDIGVGSDYVFVSIDAGTPTPTLFGEA
;
A
#
# COMPACT_ATOMS: atom_id res chain seq x y z
N GLY A 1 -11.27 -70.53 5.62
CA GLY A 1 -12.32 -69.52 5.86
C GLY A 1 -11.67 -68.16 5.75
N THR A 2 -12.15 -67.35 4.81
CA THR A 2 -11.66 -66.03 4.42
C THR A 2 -11.66 -64.99 5.56
N PRO A 3 -10.67 -64.08 5.65
CA PRO A 3 -10.71 -62.94 6.55
C PRO A 3 -11.56 -61.80 5.95
N HIS A 4 -12.52 -61.28 6.71
CA HIS A 4 -13.28 -60.08 6.35
C HIS A 4 -12.39 -58.83 6.53
N HIS A 5 -11.93 -58.27 5.42
CA HIS A 5 -11.32 -56.94 5.37
C HIS A 5 -12.39 -55.87 5.61
N PHE A 6 -12.38 -55.26 6.79
CA PHE A 6 -13.11 -54.01 7.04
C PHE A 6 -12.22 -52.84 6.59
N ARG A 7 -12.49 -52.30 5.40
CA ARG A 7 -11.86 -51.06 4.92
C ARG A 7 -12.50 -49.88 5.64
N LEU A 8 -11.76 -49.25 6.55
CA LEU A 8 -12.12 -47.94 7.08
C LEU A 8 -11.78 -46.87 6.03
N ASN A 9 -12.81 -46.11 5.68
CA ASN A 9 -12.78 -44.92 4.84
C ASN A 9 -11.67 -43.95 5.28
N ALA A 10 -10.89 -43.47 4.32
CA ALA A 10 -10.02 -42.32 4.50
C ALA A 10 -10.86 -41.05 4.66
N PRO A 11 -10.59 -40.19 5.65
CA PRO A 11 -10.97 -38.79 5.57
C PRO A 11 -9.86 -38.02 4.85
N SER A 12 -10.14 -37.67 3.60
CA SER A 12 -9.58 -36.50 2.93
C SER A 12 -10.03 -35.23 3.66
N SER A 13 -9.11 -34.47 4.27
CA SER A 13 -9.24 -33.01 4.41
C SER A 13 -8.00 -32.40 5.06
N MET A 14 -7.74 -31.14 4.66
CA MET A 14 -6.91 -30.13 5.30
C MET A 14 -5.42 -30.12 4.95
N ALA A 15 -5.16 -29.61 3.75
CA ALA A 15 -4.04 -28.71 3.53
C ALA A 15 -4.10 -27.58 4.58
N HIS A 16 -3.27 -27.66 5.62
CA HIS A 16 -2.88 -26.50 6.39
C HIS A 16 -1.61 -25.96 5.74
N THR A 17 -1.79 -25.06 4.77
CA THR A 17 -0.70 -24.17 4.34
C THR A 17 -0.35 -23.33 5.56
N SER A 18 0.86 -23.54 6.06
CA SER A 18 1.45 -22.88 7.21
C SER A 18 1.33 -21.36 7.09
N TYR A 19 0.49 -20.75 7.93
CA TYR A 19 0.57 -19.31 8.19
C TYR A 19 1.75 -19.07 9.14
N THR A 20 2.88 -18.66 8.58
CA THR A 20 4.01 -18.16 9.37
C THR A 20 3.65 -16.76 9.89
N ILE A 21 3.09 -16.70 11.10
CA ILE A 21 2.96 -15.45 11.86
C ILE A 21 4.35 -15.05 12.33
N LEU A 22 4.90 -13.98 11.76
CA LEU A 22 6.12 -13.33 12.22
C LEU A 22 5.73 -12.34 13.33
N LEU A 23 5.83 -12.80 14.59
CA LEU A 23 5.78 -11.92 15.76
C LEU A 23 7.11 -11.16 15.85
N ILE A 24 7.12 -9.87 15.49
CA ILE A 24 8.18 -8.94 15.91
C ILE A 24 7.59 -8.06 17.01
N LEU A 25 7.76 -8.51 18.25
CA LEU A 25 7.53 -7.70 19.44
C LEU A 25 8.85 -6.99 19.78
N ALA A 26 8.92 -5.68 19.55
CA ALA A 26 9.96 -4.83 20.11
C ALA A 26 9.33 -3.53 20.60
N ALA A 27 8.80 -3.56 21.83
CA ALA A 27 8.49 -2.37 22.60
C ALA A 27 9.81 -1.64 22.91
N LEU A 28 10.10 -0.56 22.20
CA LEU A 28 11.17 0.37 22.53
C LEU A 28 10.53 1.71 22.96
N CYS A 29 10.19 1.80 24.24
CA CYS A 29 9.75 3.04 24.86
C CYS A 29 11.00 3.89 25.19
N ALA A 30 11.51 4.64 24.21
CA ALA A 30 12.47 5.73 24.43
C ALA A 30 12.46 6.66 23.21
N LEU A 31 12.02 7.92 23.39
CA LEU A 31 12.07 9.12 22.51
C LEU A 31 12.90 9.05 21.22
N GLY A 32 12.59 8.11 20.32
CA GLY A 32 13.39 7.83 19.15
C GLY A 32 12.48 7.26 18.09
N SER A 33 12.64 7.76 16.85
CA SER A 33 11.85 7.29 15.73
C SER A 33 12.01 5.77 15.59
N VAL A 34 10.90 5.04 15.56
CA VAL A 34 10.93 3.59 15.36
C VAL A 34 11.36 3.34 13.92
N ARG A 35 12.41 2.52 13.71
CA ARG A 35 12.85 2.15 12.37
C ARG A 35 12.68 0.66 12.14
N ALA A 36 11.98 0.30 11.07
CA ALA A 36 11.76 -1.08 10.68
C ALA A 36 12.07 -1.29 9.19
N THR A 37 12.52 -2.49 8.84
CA THR A 37 12.65 -2.93 7.45
C THR A 37 11.80 -4.18 7.25
N THR A 38 10.89 -4.17 6.29
CA THR A 38 9.96 -5.28 6.08
C THR A 38 9.52 -5.42 4.61
N ALA A 39 8.83 -6.50 4.26
CA ALA A 39 8.19 -6.63 2.95
C ALA A 39 6.81 -5.94 2.95
N PRO A 40 6.34 -5.40 1.81
CA PRO A 40 4.95 -4.94 1.69
C PRO A 40 3.96 -6.04 2.10
N GLY A 41 2.90 -5.65 2.81
CA GLY A 41 1.87 -6.54 3.36
C GLY A 41 2.21 -7.15 4.73
N ALA A 42 3.42 -6.94 5.25
CA ALA A 42 3.77 -7.34 6.61
C ALA A 42 3.37 -6.27 7.63
N ALA A 43 2.84 -6.72 8.76
CA ALA A 43 2.51 -5.88 9.89
C ALA A 43 3.77 -5.44 10.66
N VAL A 44 3.81 -4.17 11.05
CA VAL A 44 4.87 -3.57 11.87
C VAL A 44 4.23 -2.90 13.07
N ALA A 45 4.63 -3.32 14.27
CA ALA A 45 4.19 -2.67 15.50
C ALA A 45 4.79 -1.26 15.60
N VAL A 46 3.94 -0.27 15.85
CA VAL A 46 4.31 1.12 16.12
C VAL A 46 3.78 1.52 17.50
N THR A 47 4.54 2.35 18.19
CA THR A 47 4.17 2.89 19.50
C THR A 47 3.33 4.15 19.32
N ALA A 48 2.33 4.34 20.18
CA ALA A 48 1.52 5.55 20.24
C ALA A 48 2.39 6.83 20.26
N ASP A 49 1.92 7.87 19.59
CA ASP A 49 2.47 9.23 19.56
C ASP A 49 3.96 9.31 19.20
N THR A 50 4.48 8.28 18.54
CA THR A 50 5.89 8.18 18.14
C THR A 50 5.97 8.05 16.63
N GLU A 51 6.78 8.90 16.00
CA GLU A 51 7.05 8.78 14.57
C GLU A 51 7.78 7.46 14.28
N ALA A 52 7.25 6.68 13.35
CA ALA A 52 7.85 5.46 12.84
C ALA A 52 8.25 5.67 11.38
N THR A 53 9.48 5.28 11.02
CA THR A 53 9.95 5.16 9.64
C THR A 53 10.04 3.69 9.27
N ILE A 54 9.22 3.25 8.35
CA ILE A 54 9.20 1.87 7.84
C ILE A 54 9.78 1.90 6.43
N THR A 55 10.85 1.15 6.19
CA THR A 55 11.43 0.97 4.86
C THR A 55 11.04 -0.40 4.31
N TYR A 56 10.55 -0.43 3.07
CA TYR A 56 10.08 -1.65 2.46
C TYR A 56 11.12 -2.24 1.50
N THR A 57 11.12 -3.56 1.35
CA THR A 57 12.08 -4.27 0.48
C THR A 57 11.93 -3.94 -1.01
N ASP A 58 10.79 -3.40 -1.43
CA ASP A 58 10.54 -2.89 -2.77
C ASP A 58 11.10 -1.47 -3.00
N GLY A 59 11.62 -0.83 -1.96
CA GLY A 59 12.17 0.53 -2.00
C GLY A 59 11.22 1.62 -1.53
N ALA A 60 9.97 1.29 -1.17
CA ALA A 60 9.04 2.25 -0.60
C ALA A 60 9.46 2.65 0.83
N GLN A 61 9.03 3.81 1.29
CA GLN A 61 9.21 4.26 2.66
C GLN A 61 7.93 4.91 3.18
N LEU A 62 7.49 4.51 4.38
CA LEU A 62 6.38 5.12 5.09
C LEU A 62 6.90 5.79 6.35
N VAL A 63 6.59 7.07 6.53
CA VAL A 63 6.75 7.79 7.79
C VAL A 63 5.37 8.00 8.39
N ILE A 64 5.11 7.48 9.59
CA ILE A 64 3.77 7.43 10.18
C ILE A 64 3.78 7.71 11.68
N THR A 65 2.73 8.37 12.16
CA THR A 65 2.41 8.55 13.58
C THR A 65 0.95 8.16 13.82
N VAL A 66 0.71 7.40 14.89
CA VAL A 66 -0.61 6.91 15.31
C VAL A 66 -0.83 7.28 16.78
N ASP A 67 -2.07 7.61 17.17
CA ASP A 67 -2.41 8.03 18.55
C ASP A 67 -2.55 6.88 19.56
N ALA A 68 -2.32 5.64 19.13
CA ALA A 68 -2.38 4.43 19.95
C ALA A 68 -1.36 3.40 19.46
N ASP A 69 -0.98 2.48 20.34
CA ASP A 69 -0.16 1.33 19.96
C ASP A 69 -0.92 0.50 18.92
N ALA A 70 -0.29 0.26 17.78
CA ALA A 70 -0.95 -0.34 16.63
C ALA A 70 0.01 -1.16 15.76
N ASP A 71 -0.57 -2.04 14.96
CA ASP A 71 0.13 -2.69 13.86
C ASP A 71 -0.19 -1.94 12.56
N VAL A 72 0.86 -1.44 11.91
CA VAL A 72 0.80 -0.75 10.61
C VAL A 72 1.14 -1.73 9.51
N THR A 73 0.29 -1.81 8.49
CA THR A 73 0.51 -2.63 7.30
C THR A 73 0.36 -1.77 6.05
N LEU A 74 1.42 -1.66 5.25
CA LEU A 74 1.35 -1.07 3.92
C LEU A 74 1.40 -2.20 2.89
N SER A 75 0.35 -2.34 2.09
CA SER A 75 0.22 -3.39 1.09
C SER A 75 0.45 -2.83 -0.30
N ALA A 76 1.20 -3.55 -1.12
CA ALA A 76 1.35 -3.21 -2.54
C ALA A 76 0.05 -3.53 -3.30
N VAL A 77 -0.36 -2.60 -4.16
CA VAL A 77 -1.52 -2.75 -5.05
C VAL A 77 -1.01 -3.11 -6.44
N ALA A 78 -1.34 -4.32 -6.91
CA ALA A 78 -0.84 -4.85 -8.19
C ALA A 78 -1.56 -4.25 -9.42
N SER A 79 -2.77 -3.73 -9.24
CA SER A 79 -3.58 -3.17 -10.32
C SER A 79 -4.59 -2.18 -9.77
N ALA A 80 -5.01 -1.22 -10.60
CA ALA A 80 -6.05 -0.26 -10.24
C ALA A 80 -7.36 -0.95 -9.82
N SER A 81 -7.97 -0.42 -8.76
CA SER A 81 -9.28 -0.83 -8.26
C SER A 81 -10.39 -0.19 -9.10
N GLY A 82 -11.23 -1.03 -9.72
CA GLY A 82 -12.28 -0.53 -10.61
C GLY A 82 -11.74 0.03 -11.94
N THR A 83 -12.49 0.97 -12.53
CA THR A 83 -12.11 1.58 -13.83
C THR A 83 -11.41 2.91 -13.58
N LEU A 84 -10.21 3.06 -14.15
CA LEU A 84 -9.50 4.34 -14.12
C LEU A 84 -10.28 5.42 -14.88
N PRO A 85 -10.18 6.69 -14.46
CA PRO A 85 -10.74 7.80 -15.22
C PRO A 85 -10.21 7.84 -16.66
N THR A 86 -11.04 8.29 -17.60
CA THR A 86 -10.63 8.41 -19.01
C THR A 86 -9.40 9.30 -19.14
N GLY A 87 -8.42 8.87 -19.93
CA GLY A 87 -7.14 9.60 -20.10
C GLY A 87 -6.11 9.36 -18.99
N CYS A 88 -6.40 8.45 -18.05
CA CYS A 88 -5.45 7.98 -17.05
C CYS A 88 -4.93 6.58 -17.40
N THR A 89 -3.62 6.35 -17.28
CA THR A 89 -2.99 5.02 -17.40
C THR A 89 -2.17 4.73 -16.14
N ALA A 90 -2.29 3.53 -15.56
CA ALA A 90 -1.51 3.16 -14.38
C ALA A 90 0.00 3.20 -14.64
N LEU A 91 0.77 3.66 -13.65
CA LEU A 91 2.22 3.68 -13.67
C LEU A 91 2.80 2.60 -12.77
N ASP A 92 3.75 1.83 -13.30
CA ASP A 92 4.39 0.74 -12.59
C ASP A 92 5.67 1.16 -11.85
N PHE A 93 5.76 0.80 -10.56
CA PHE A 93 6.96 0.85 -9.72
C PHE A 93 7.65 -0.52 -9.61
N GLY A 94 7.40 -1.40 -10.59
CA GLY A 94 7.93 -2.76 -10.63
C GLY A 94 6.79 -3.76 -10.70
N VAL A 95 6.33 -4.25 -9.54
CA VAL A 95 5.20 -5.19 -9.43
C VAL A 95 3.93 -4.57 -8.86
N SER A 96 3.98 -3.26 -8.58
CA SER A 96 2.88 -2.49 -8.00
C SER A 96 2.63 -1.23 -8.81
N VAL A 97 1.36 -0.81 -8.82
CA VAL A 97 0.91 0.48 -9.35
C VAL A 97 0.54 1.44 -8.23
N GLY A 98 0.65 1.01 -6.97
CA GLY A 98 0.09 1.73 -5.84
C GLY A 98 0.25 1.00 -4.51
N TYR A 99 -0.33 1.58 -3.46
CA TYR A 99 -0.28 1.08 -2.09
C TYR A 99 -1.58 1.33 -1.33
N SER A 100 -1.85 0.50 -0.33
CA SER A 100 -2.95 0.68 0.63
C SER A 100 -2.45 0.54 2.06
N LEU A 101 -2.93 1.44 2.93
CA LEU A 101 -2.54 1.51 4.33
C LEU A 101 -3.65 0.95 5.22
N ALA A 102 -3.26 0.07 6.14
CA ALA A 102 -4.10 -0.42 7.21
C ALA A 102 -3.40 -0.24 8.56
N VAL A 103 -4.17 0.11 9.58
CA VAL A 103 -3.71 0.25 10.97
C VAL A 103 -4.70 -0.48 11.87
N SER A 104 -4.21 -1.30 12.81
CA SER A 104 -5.06 -2.18 13.62
C SER A 104 -5.84 -1.46 14.74
N ALA A 105 -5.34 -0.33 15.21
CA ALA A 105 -5.94 0.48 16.27
C ALA A 105 -5.52 1.95 16.17
N GLY A 106 -6.30 2.84 16.79
CA GLY A 106 -6.01 4.27 16.83
C GLY A 106 -6.31 5.01 15.52
N THR A 107 -6.02 6.31 15.54
CA THR A 107 -6.14 7.23 14.42
C THR A 107 -4.74 7.57 13.91
N VAL A 108 -4.57 7.54 12.59
CA VAL A 108 -3.36 8.06 11.94
C VAL A 108 -3.37 9.58 12.02
N THR A 109 -2.37 10.15 12.67
CA THR A 109 -2.21 11.62 12.78
C THR A 109 -1.35 12.19 11.66
N SER A 110 -0.44 11.38 11.12
CA SER A 110 0.35 11.68 9.92
C SER A 110 0.79 10.38 9.27
N ALA A 111 0.73 10.30 7.94
CA ALA A 111 1.26 9.18 7.17
C ALA A 111 1.73 9.66 5.80
N VAL A 112 3.04 9.72 5.63
CA VAL A 112 3.72 10.17 4.42
C VAL A 112 4.36 8.97 3.75
N LEU A 113 3.91 8.64 2.54
CA LEU A 113 4.49 7.59 1.71
C LEU A 113 5.45 8.21 0.71
N THR A 114 6.66 7.64 0.61
CA THR A 114 7.57 7.84 -0.52
C THR A 114 7.63 6.53 -1.32
N THR A 115 7.33 6.61 -2.61
CA THR A 115 7.32 5.45 -3.50
C THR A 115 8.74 4.96 -3.79
N PRO A 116 8.89 3.71 -4.28
CA PRO A 116 10.07 3.34 -5.04
C PRO A 116 10.21 4.22 -6.30
N ALA A 117 11.37 4.14 -6.96
CA ALA A 117 11.54 4.78 -8.25
C ALA A 117 10.65 4.10 -9.32
N LEU A 118 10.10 4.89 -10.25
CA LEU A 118 9.40 4.34 -11.40
C LEU A 118 10.31 3.41 -12.20
N THR A 119 9.70 2.41 -12.85
CA THR A 119 10.43 1.64 -13.86
C THR A 119 10.83 2.53 -15.03
N SER A 120 11.94 2.22 -15.70
CA SER A 120 12.39 2.98 -16.88
C SER A 120 11.35 2.98 -18.02
N ALA A 121 10.51 1.95 -18.08
CA ALA A 121 9.39 1.88 -19.02
C ALA A 121 8.30 2.89 -18.65
N ALA A 122 7.90 2.92 -17.37
CA ALA A 122 6.90 3.85 -16.87
C ALA A 122 7.37 5.31 -16.97
N SER A 123 8.60 5.63 -16.55
CA SER A 123 9.15 6.99 -16.68
C SER A 123 9.29 7.44 -18.14
N GLY A 124 9.60 6.52 -19.05
CA GLY A 124 9.61 6.79 -20.49
C GLY A 124 8.24 7.20 -21.08
N THR A 125 7.14 6.89 -20.41
CA THR A 125 5.79 7.32 -20.84
C THR A 125 5.48 8.78 -20.48
N LEU A 126 6.22 9.37 -19.54
CA LEU A 126 5.99 10.73 -19.01
C LEU A 126 6.67 11.79 -19.89
N THR A 127 6.31 11.80 -21.18
CA THR A 127 6.87 12.74 -22.17
C THR A 127 5.76 13.54 -22.86
N GLY A 128 6.11 14.64 -23.53
CA GLY A 128 5.19 15.32 -24.44
C GLY A 128 3.94 15.94 -23.82
N GLY A 129 3.96 16.27 -22.52
CA GLY A 129 2.83 16.85 -21.80
C GLY A 129 2.04 15.86 -20.94
N VAL A 130 2.47 14.59 -20.90
CA VAL A 130 1.96 13.60 -19.95
C VAL A 130 2.58 13.86 -18.57
N THR A 131 1.75 13.88 -17.53
CA THR A 131 2.20 14.09 -16.14
C THR A 131 1.82 12.92 -15.26
N ALA A 132 2.62 12.63 -14.23
CA ALA A 132 2.29 11.62 -13.24
C ALA A 132 1.58 12.23 -12.04
N THR A 133 0.55 11.55 -11.53
CA THR A 133 -0.12 11.92 -10.28
C THR A 133 -0.59 10.67 -9.54
N ALA A 134 -1.06 10.86 -8.31
CA ALA A 134 -1.67 9.81 -7.51
C ALA A 134 -3.19 10.00 -7.43
N LEU A 135 -3.92 8.88 -7.44
CA LEU A 135 -5.36 8.83 -7.26
C LEU A 135 -5.70 7.97 -6.05
N ARG A 136 -6.58 8.47 -5.19
CA ARG A 136 -7.22 7.72 -4.10
C ARG A 136 -8.52 7.10 -4.61
N TYR A 137 -8.68 5.79 -4.44
CA TYR A 137 -9.93 5.08 -4.73
C TYR A 137 -10.89 5.16 -3.56
N ASP A 138 -12.11 5.63 -3.82
CA ASP A 138 -13.25 5.54 -2.90
C ASP A 138 -14.10 4.33 -3.29
N ALA A 139 -14.07 3.28 -2.47
CA ALA A 139 -14.84 2.06 -2.70
C ALA A 139 -16.36 2.25 -2.55
N THR A 140 -16.81 3.26 -1.80
CA THR A 140 -18.23 3.57 -1.60
C THR A 140 -18.79 4.30 -2.81
N ALA A 141 -18.06 5.29 -3.32
CA ALA A 141 -18.43 6.03 -4.53
C ALA A 141 -18.05 5.28 -5.81
N THR A 142 -17.22 4.23 -5.72
CA THR A 142 -16.60 3.51 -6.84
C THR A 142 -15.90 4.44 -7.82
N ALA A 143 -15.19 5.43 -7.28
CA ALA A 143 -14.62 6.54 -8.03
C ALA A 143 -13.21 6.89 -7.54
N TYR A 144 -12.46 7.57 -8.40
CA TYR A 144 -11.13 8.07 -8.10
C TYR A 144 -11.15 9.57 -7.84
N THR A 145 -10.38 9.98 -6.84
CA THR A 145 -10.10 11.38 -6.52
C THR A 145 -8.59 11.59 -6.66
N GLN A 146 -8.16 12.63 -7.36
CA GLN A 146 -6.74 12.96 -7.38
C GLN A 146 -6.27 13.34 -5.98
N VAL A 147 -5.04 13.00 -5.61
CA VAL A 147 -4.41 13.48 -4.38
C VAL A 147 -3.12 14.20 -4.70
N ASP A 148 -2.79 15.18 -3.88
CA ASP A 148 -1.54 15.92 -4.04
C ASP A 148 -0.34 14.99 -3.84
N ASN A 149 0.63 15.13 -4.73
CA ASN A 149 1.87 14.37 -4.70
C ASN A 149 3.04 15.26 -5.13
N THR A 150 4.20 15.02 -4.54
CA THR A 150 5.45 15.73 -4.83
C THR A 150 6.39 14.81 -5.60
N PHE A 151 6.95 15.31 -6.70
CA PHE A 151 8.02 14.62 -7.43
C PHE A 151 9.38 14.96 -6.84
N ASN A 152 10.19 13.97 -6.51
CA ASN A 152 11.44 14.16 -5.77
C ASN A 152 12.69 14.28 -6.66
N GLY A 153 12.57 14.17 -7.98
CA GLY A 153 13.68 14.29 -8.93
C GLY A 153 14.34 12.97 -9.32
N ASP A 154 14.17 11.92 -8.51
CA ASP A 154 14.75 10.58 -8.72
C ASP A 154 13.68 9.54 -9.13
N ASP A 155 12.70 9.93 -9.93
CA ASP A 155 11.56 9.06 -10.33
C ASP A 155 10.71 8.52 -9.17
N THR A 156 10.85 9.13 -7.99
CA THR A 156 10.04 8.83 -6.79
C THR A 156 9.04 9.95 -6.51
N TYR A 157 7.97 9.58 -5.81
CA TYR A 157 6.93 10.50 -5.39
C TYR A 157 6.67 10.40 -3.89
N THR A 158 6.36 11.54 -3.29
CA THR A 158 5.91 11.62 -1.90
C THR A 158 4.48 12.12 -1.84
N LEU A 159 3.64 11.49 -1.03
CA LEU A 159 2.25 11.89 -0.81
C LEU A 159 1.77 11.51 0.59
N ASP A 160 0.78 12.24 1.07
CA ASP A 160 0.03 11.88 2.28
C ASP A 160 -0.99 10.79 1.93
N ILE A 161 -1.05 9.74 2.76
CA ILE A 161 -1.99 8.64 2.60
C ILE A 161 -2.83 8.42 3.85
N GLY A 162 -4.11 8.12 3.65
CA GLY A 162 -5.04 7.70 4.69
C GLY A 162 -5.24 6.18 4.74
N VAL A 163 -5.88 5.72 5.81
CA VAL A 163 -6.24 4.31 5.98
C VAL A 163 -7.44 3.91 5.13
N GLY A 164 -7.47 2.65 4.67
CA GLY A 164 -8.67 2.05 4.06
C GLY A 164 -8.97 2.46 2.62
N SER A 165 -8.04 3.11 1.93
CA SER A 165 -8.15 3.40 0.50
C SER A 165 -6.93 2.88 -0.27
N ASP A 166 -7.14 2.57 -1.54
CA ASP A 166 -6.06 2.27 -2.46
C ASP A 166 -5.57 3.57 -3.11
N TYR A 167 -4.27 3.79 -3.08
CA TYR A 167 -3.59 4.90 -3.74
C TYR A 167 -2.85 4.35 -4.94
N VAL A 168 -3.25 4.76 -6.15
CA VAL A 168 -2.65 4.31 -7.40
C VAL A 168 -2.01 5.47 -8.14
N PHE A 169 -0.87 5.24 -8.75
CA PHE A 169 -0.19 6.24 -9.55
C PHE A 169 -0.55 6.06 -11.01
N VAL A 170 -0.77 7.17 -11.68
CA VAL A 170 -1.19 7.20 -13.08
C VAL A 170 -0.45 8.28 -13.83
N SER A 171 -0.29 8.06 -15.14
CA SER A 171 -0.02 9.11 -16.10
C SER A 171 -1.33 9.71 -16.58
N ILE A 172 -1.34 11.03 -16.76
CA ILE A 172 -2.46 11.82 -17.26
C ILE A 172 -1.99 12.61 -18.48
N ASP A 173 -2.68 12.43 -19.61
CA ASP A 173 -2.44 13.17 -20.84
C ASP A 173 -2.80 14.67 -20.68
N ALA A 174 -2.04 15.52 -21.38
CA ALA A 174 -2.33 16.96 -21.44
C ALA A 174 -3.76 17.20 -21.96
N GLY A 175 -4.59 17.85 -21.14
CA GLY A 175 -5.98 18.19 -21.49
C GLY A 175 -7.04 17.20 -21.01
N THR A 176 -6.63 16.09 -20.37
CA THR A 176 -7.57 15.24 -19.63
C THR A 176 -8.06 16.02 -18.40
N PRO A 177 -9.39 16.13 -18.18
CA PRO A 177 -9.91 16.74 -16.96
C PRO A 177 -9.45 15.92 -15.77
N THR A 178 -8.70 16.55 -14.86
CA THR A 178 -8.20 15.87 -13.68
C THR A 178 -9.36 15.41 -12.82
N PRO A 179 -9.35 14.17 -12.31
CA PRO A 179 -10.39 13.67 -11.43
C PRO A 179 -10.58 14.63 -10.26
N THR A 180 -11.79 15.17 -10.11
CA THR A 180 -12.05 16.22 -9.14
C THR A 180 -11.68 15.74 -7.74
N LEU A 181 -10.87 16.52 -7.05
CA LEU A 181 -10.88 16.62 -5.59
C LEU A 181 -12.32 16.93 -5.20
N PHE A 182 -13.13 15.92 -4.86
CA PHE A 182 -14.37 16.21 -4.15
C PHE A 182 -13.92 16.91 -2.88
N GLY A 183 -14.18 18.21 -2.79
CA GLY A 183 -13.81 19.02 -1.66
C GLY A 183 -14.29 18.32 -0.40
N GLU A 184 -13.35 17.88 0.42
CA GLU A 184 -13.64 17.52 1.80
C GLU A 184 -14.15 18.81 2.44
N ALA A 185 -15.47 18.88 2.64
CA ALA A 185 -16.16 19.97 3.29
C ALA A 185 -16.21 19.74 4.81
#